data_AF-A0A3S0CYJ7-F1
#
_entry.id   AF-A0A3S0CYJ7-F1
#
_cell.length_a   1.000
_cell.length_b   1.000
_cell.length_c   1.000
_cell.angle_alpha   90.00
_cell.angle_beta   90.00
_cell.angle_gamma   90.00
#
_symmetry.space_group_name_H-M   'P 1'
#
loop_
_entity.id
_entity.type
_entity.pdbx_description
1 polymer ?
#
loop_
_entity_poly.entity_id
_entity_poly.type
_entity_poly.pdbx_seq_one_letter_code
_entity_poly.pdbx_strand_id
1 'polypeptide(L)' 'MMEVFGSVALACGLIIGLGALGACIGIALMGGKFLDACARQPELIDGLQPKMFLLAGLIDAAFIIGTGVSLWFATSTFLK' A
#
# COMPACT_ATOMS: atom_id res chain seq x y z
N MET A 1 -4.89 30.82 6.44
CA MET A 1 -4.04 30.37 5.32
C MET A 1 -2.94 29.44 5.81
N MET A 2 -1.95 29.91 6.57
CA MET A 2 -0.82 29.08 7.05
C MET A 2 -1.23 27.84 7.87
N GLU A 3 -2.21 27.96 8.78
CA GLU A 3 -2.70 26.82 9.57
C GLU A 3 -3.35 25.73 8.70
N VAL A 4 -4.10 26.13 7.66
CA VAL A 4 -4.76 25.19 6.74
C VAL A 4 -3.72 24.38 5.95
N PHE A 5 -2.64 25.02 5.48
CA PHE A 5 -1.53 24.34 4.82
C PHE A 5 -0.86 23.31 5.74
N GLY A 6 -0.64 23.66 7.01
CA GLY A 6 -0.06 22.74 8.01
C GLY A 6 -0.96 21.52 8.27
N SER A 7 -2.27 21.72 8.45
CA SER A 7 -3.21 20.63 8.67
C SER A 7 -3.33 19.70 7.46
N VAL A 8 -3.32 20.24 6.23
CA VAL A 8 -3.38 19.43 5.00
C VAL A 8 -2.10 18.61 4.82
N ALA A 9 -0.93 19.19 5.09
CA ALA A 9 0.35 18.46 5.03
C ALA A 9 0.37 17.29 6.01
N LEU A 10 -0.08 17.50 7.26
CA LEU A 10 -0.19 16.44 8.26
C LEU A 10 -1.20 15.36 7.86
N ALA A 11 -2.37 15.74 7.34
CA ALA A 11 -3.37 14.79 6.88
C ALA A 11 -2.84 13.93 5.73
N CYS A 12 -2.17 14.53 4.74
CA CYS A 12 -1.55 13.80 3.64
C CYS A 12 -0.45 12.85 4.15
N GLY A 13 0.39 13.30 5.07
CA GLY A 13 1.42 12.46 5.68
C GLY A 13 0.84 11.25 6.43
N LEU A 14 -0.28 11.43 7.13
CA LEU A 14 -0.97 10.34 7.83
C LEU A 14 -1.60 9.34 6.87
N ILE A 15 -2.29 9.80 5.83
CA ILE A 15 -2.93 8.91 4.85
C ILE A 15 -1.87 8.05 4.14
N ILE A 16 -0.78 8.67 3.69
CA ILE A 16 0.32 7.96 3.02
C ILE A 16 1.03 7.02 3.99
N GLY A 17 1.36 7.50 5.20
CA GLY A 17 2.09 6.72 6.19
C GLY A 17 1.32 5.49 6.68
N LEU A 18 0.03 5.65 7.00
CA LEU A 18 -0.83 4.54 7.41
C LEU A 18 -1.08 3.57 6.24
N GLY A 19 -1.25 4.08 5.02
CA GLY A 19 -1.38 3.26 3.82
C GLY A 19 -0.13 2.41 3.55
N ALA A 20 1.06 3.03 3.64
CA ALA A 20 2.33 2.34 3.43
C ALA A 20 2.56 1.25 4.50
N LEU A 21 2.25 1.54 5.76
CA LEU A 21 2.33 0.54 6.84
C LEU A 21 1.39 -0.65 6.57
N GLY A 22 0.16 -0.39 6.15
CA GLY A 22 -0.81 -1.44 5.79
C GLY A 22 -0.32 -2.32 4.63
N ALA A 23 0.25 -1.71 3.59
CA ALA A 23 0.81 -2.43 2.45
C ALA A 23 2.01 -3.31 2.85
N CYS A 24 2.97 -2.76 3.59
CA CYS A 24 4.14 -3.49 4.07
C CYS A 24 3.75 -4.72 4.92
N ILE A 25 2.79 -4.55 5.84
CA ILE A 25 2.30 -5.66 6.67
C ILE A 25 1.59 -6.71 5.81
N GLY A 26 0.74 -6.28 4.87
CA GLY A 26 0.02 -7.19 3.97
C GLY A 26 0.98 -8.05 3.13
N ILE A 27 1.99 -7.42 2.52
CA ILE A 27 2.99 -8.12 1.71
C ILE A 27 3.86 -9.04 2.57
N ALA A 28 4.27 -8.61 3.78
CA ALA A 28 5.09 -9.45 4.66
C ALA A 28 4.35 -10.73 5.09
N LEU A 29 3.07 -10.62 5.49
CA LEU A 29 2.26 -11.77 5.90
C LEU A 29 1.97 -12.71 4.72
N MET A 30 1.67 -12.15 3.55
CA MET A 30 1.40 -12.92 2.35
C MET A 30 2.66 -13.63 1.86
N GLY A 31 3.80 -12.93 1.78
CA GLY A 31 5.09 -13.47 1.38
C GLY A 31 5.60 -14.56 2.33
N GLY A 32 5.45 -14.38 3.64
CA GLY A 32 5.81 -15.40 4.63
C GLY A 32 5.03 -16.70 4.43
N LYS A 33 3.70 -16.61 4.24
CA LYS A 33 2.85 -17.79 3.97
C LYS A 33 3.15 -18.44 2.63
N PHE A 34 3.49 -17.66 1.62
CA PHE A 34 3.92 -18.18 0.33
C PHE A 34 5.19 -19.01 0.46
N LEU A 35 6.22 -18.48 1.15
CA LEU A 35 7.47 -19.19 1.39
C LEU A 35 7.26 -20.48 2.18
N ASP A 36 6.44 -20.46 3.24
CA ASP A 36 6.09 -21.66 4.01
C ASP A 36 5.38 -22.73 3.15
N ALA A 37 4.47 -22.32 2.27
CA ALA A 37 3.79 -23.23 1.35
C ALA A 37 4.76 -23.85 0.34
N CYS A 38 5.66 -23.04 -0.23
CA CYS A 38 6.68 -23.48 -1.17
C CYS A 38 7.69 -24.45 -0.53
N ALA A 39 8.08 -24.19 0.73
CA ALA A 39 8.99 -25.05 1.48
C ALA A 39 8.38 -26.42 1.80
N ARG A 40 7.07 -26.49 2.02
CA ARG A 40 6.36 -27.76 2.31
C ARG A 40 6.05 -28.55 1.04
N GLN A 41 5.64 -27.87 -0.03
CA GLN A 41 5.16 -28.48 -1.26
C GLN A 41 5.67 -27.67 -2.47
N PRO A 42 6.85 -28.00 -3.02
CA PRO A 42 7.44 -27.26 -4.13
C PRO A 42 6.62 -27.36 -5.42
N GLU A 43 5.78 -28.38 -5.56
CA GLU A 43 4.86 -28.57 -6.69
C GLU A 43 3.79 -27.46 -6.78
N LEU A 44 3.52 -26.78 -5.67
CA LEU A 44 2.49 -25.74 -5.59
C LEU A 44 2.99 -24.36 -6.02
N ILE A 45 4.29 -24.17 -6.25
CA ILE A 45 4.91 -22.88 -6.58
C ILE A 45 4.25 -22.26 -7.82
N ASP A 46 4.16 -23.03 -8.91
CA ASP A 46 3.62 -22.55 -10.20
C ASP A 46 2.14 -22.14 -10.09
N GLY A 47 1.39 -22.77 -9.17
CA GLY A 47 -0.02 -22.45 -8.92
C GLY A 47 -0.23 -21.27 -7.96
N LEU A 48 0.70 -21.03 -7.03
CA LEU A 48 0.60 -19.95 -6.05
C LEU A 48 1.24 -18.65 -6.52
N GLN A 49 2.29 -18.68 -7.34
CA GLN A 49 2.97 -17.47 -7.81
C GLN A 49 2.02 -16.47 -8.53
N PRO A 50 1.11 -16.86 -9.43
CA PRO A 50 0.18 -15.92 -10.05
C PRO A 50 -0.80 -15.32 -9.03
N LYS A 51 -1.23 -16.12 -8.05
CA LYS A 51 -2.14 -15.69 -6.97
C LYS A 51 -1.43 -14.71 -6.03
N MET A 52 -0.15 -14.94 -5.78
CA MET A 52 0.71 -14.05 -5.00
C MET A 52 0.82 -12.68 -5.67
N PHE A 53 1.08 -12.63 -6.97
CA PHE A 53 1.13 -11.37 -7.73
C PHE A 53 -0.22 -10.64 -7.78
N LEU A 54 -1.32 -11.37 -7.96
CA LEU A 54 -2.66 -10.78 -7.93
C LEU A 54 -2.96 -10.13 -6.57
N LEU A 55 -2.64 -10.84 -5.48
CA LEU A 55 -2.83 -10.32 -4.12
C LEU A 55 -1.89 -9.16 -3.81
N ALA A 56 -0.63 -9.23 -4.24
CA ALA A 56 0.32 -8.14 -4.10
C ALA A 56 -0.17 -6.87 -4.82
N GLY A 57 -0.63 -7.02 -6.06
CA GLY A 57 -1.22 -5.91 -6.82
C GLY A 57 -2.48 -5.33 -6.16
N LEU A 58 -3.32 -6.16 -5.52
CA LEU A 58 -4.49 -5.68 -4.79
C LEU A 58 -4.13 -4.89 -3.53
N ILE A 59 -3.08 -5.33 -2.81
CA ILE A 59 -2.54 -4.61 -1.65
C ILE A 59 -2.00 -3.23 -2.08
N ASP A 60 -1.20 -3.19 -3.14
CA ASP A 60 -0.62 -1.95 -3.65
C ASP A 60 -1.69 -1.02 -4.26
N ALA A 61 -2.75 -1.55 -4.85
CA ALA A 61 -3.85 -0.75 -5.38
C ALA A 61 -4.53 0.09 -4.29
N ALA A 62 -4.80 -0.51 -3.11
CA ALA A 62 -5.37 0.22 -1.98
C ALA A 62 -4.46 1.36 -1.49
N PHE A 63 -3.14 1.11 -1.46
CA PHE A 63 -2.16 2.13 -1.13
C PHE A 63 -2.11 3.27 -2.16
N ILE A 64 -2.11 2.94 -3.46
CA ILE A 64 -2.09 3.93 -4.56
C ILE A 64 -3.33 4.84 -4.54
N ILE A 65 -4.50 4.30 -4.19
CA ILE A 65 -5.72 5.13 -4.03
C ILE A 65 -5.51 6.16 -2.92
N GLY A 66 -4.98 5.75 -1.76
CA GLY A 66 -4.70 6.65 -0.63
C GLY A 66 -3.65 7.72 -0.96
N THR A 67 -2.58 7.35 -1.68
CA THR A 67 -1.56 8.32 -2.11
C THR A 67 -2.11 9.28 -3.17
N GLY A 68 -2.94 8.81 -4.10
CA GLY A 68 -3.60 9.63 -5.12
C GLY A 68 -4.52 10.69 -4.51
N VAL A 69 -5.34 10.32 -3.52
CA VAL A 69 -6.17 11.27 -2.78
C VAL A 69 -5.32 12.29 -2.03
N SER A 70 -4.26 11.84 -1.37
CA SER A 70 -3.33 12.73 -0.65
C SER A 70 -2.66 13.74 -1.60
N LEU A 71 -2.21 13.28 -2.78
CA LEU A 71 -1.61 14.12 -3.80
C LEU A 71 -2.62 15.15 -4.34
N TRP A 72 -3.87 14.77 -4.56
CA TRP A 72 -4.93 15.68 -4.96
C TRP A 72 -5.16 16.79 -3.92
N PHE A 73 -5.26 16.43 -2.64
CA PHE A 73 -5.43 17.41 -1.57
C PHE A 73 -4.23 18.34 -1.44
N ALA A 74 -3.00 17.80 -1.54
CA ALA A 74 -1.79 18.61 -1.53
C ALA A 74 -1.78 19.59 -2.72
N THR A 75 -1.96 19.11 -3.94
CA THR A 75 -1.91 19.95 -5.15
C THR A 75 -3.02 21.00 -5.17
N SER A 76 -4.27 20.62 -4.86
CA SER A 76 -5.41 21.57 -4.85
C SER A 76 -5.35 22.61 -3.74
N THR A 77 -4.58 22.35 -2.67
CA THR A 77 -4.36 23.31 -1.58
C THR A 77 -3.17 24.20 -1.89
N PHE A 78 -2.02 23.66 -2.32
CA PHE A 78 -0.77 24.41 -2.52
C PHE A 78 -0.67 25.20 -3.83
N LEU A 79 -1.47 24.88 -4.87
CA LEU A 79 -1.50 25.64 -6.14
C LEU A 79 -2.45 26.85 -6.12
N LYS A 80 -3.13 27.13 -5.01
CA LYS A 80 -3.96 28.33 -4.80
C LYS A 80 -3.19 29.40 -4.05
#